data_AF-A0A7Z0VQH4-F1
#
_entry.id   AF-A0A7Z0VQH4-F1
#
_cell.length_a   1.000
_cell.length_b   1.000
_cell.length_c   1.000
_cell.angle_alpha   90.00
_cell.angle_beta   90.00
_cell.angle_gamma   90.00
#
_symmetry.space_group_name_H-M   'P 1'
#
loop_
_entity.id
_entity.type
_entity.pdbx_description
1 polymer ?
#
loop_
_entity_poly.entity_id
_entity_poly.type
_entity_poly.pdbx_seq_one_letter_code
_entity_poly.pdbx_strand_id
1 'polypeptide(L)'
;MKKLAYTILTVGEAIEATGSVADLLREIPYFLTYGIPNRRVINSVLRKGIIDSGMSGGVEWEPFEIDEREFSDVVSSLSDSGSEILSLPQWVATEDDLLVWIYEKEHGVPAKEHKQLQDACRNTEFEISRVEDQGEDELVESLHLRYIDESNALVEFIDKHMKR
;
A
#
# COMPACT_ATOMS: atom_id res chain seq x y z
N MET A 1 19.18 0.61 15.32
CA MET A 1 18.22 0.12 14.31
C MET A 1 18.82 -1.06 13.56
N LYS A 2 18.01 -2.08 13.29
CA LYS A 2 18.37 -3.25 12.47
C LYS A 2 18.71 -2.79 11.05
N LYS A 3 19.79 -3.33 10.47
CA LYS A 3 20.08 -3.18 9.03
C LYS A 3 19.32 -4.25 8.26
N LEU A 4 18.69 -3.85 7.17
CA LEU A 4 17.87 -4.66 6.28
C LEU A 4 18.47 -4.57 4.88
N ALA A 5 18.53 -5.71 4.19
CA ALA A 5 18.78 -5.74 2.76
C ALA A 5 17.44 -5.61 2.02
N TYR A 6 17.43 -4.87 0.94
CA TYR A 6 16.28 -4.70 0.05
C TYR A 6 16.77 -4.33 -1.34
N THR A 7 15.93 -4.56 -2.35
CA THR A 7 16.26 -4.34 -3.76
C THR A 7 15.33 -3.26 -4.30
N ILE A 8 15.91 -2.18 -4.82
CA ILE A 8 15.17 -1.11 -5.48
C ILE A 8 14.94 -1.53 -6.94
N LEU A 9 13.68 -1.59 -7.34
CA LEU A 9 13.23 -1.99 -8.67
C LEU A 9 13.00 -0.71 -9.48
N THR A 10 13.82 -0.49 -10.50
CA THR A 10 13.67 0.63 -11.45
C THR A 10 13.43 0.10 -12.85
N VAL A 11 13.12 0.98 -13.81
CA VAL A 11 12.89 0.57 -15.20
C VAL A 11 14.18 -0.02 -15.80
N GLY A 12 14.25 -1.35 -15.85
CA GLY A 12 15.35 -2.11 -16.46
C GLY A 12 16.54 -2.42 -15.54
N GLU A 13 16.53 -1.99 -14.28
CA GLU A 13 17.61 -2.24 -13.32
C GLU A 13 17.09 -2.56 -11.92
N ALA A 14 17.77 -3.49 -11.26
CA ALA A 14 17.57 -3.83 -9.85
C ALA A 14 18.81 -3.42 -9.06
N ILE A 15 18.64 -2.62 -8.02
CA ILE A 15 19.74 -2.07 -7.21
C ILE A 15 19.66 -2.65 -5.80
N GLU A 16 20.66 -3.44 -5.45
CA GLU A 16 20.83 -3.95 -4.09
C GLU A 16 21.19 -2.82 -3.13
N ALA A 17 20.44 -2.70 -2.04
CA ALA A 17 20.62 -1.69 -1.03
C ALA A 17 20.62 -2.31 0.39
N THR A 18 21.15 -1.55 1.35
CA THR A 18 21.09 -1.92 2.75
C THR A 18 20.87 -0.68 3.60
N GLY A 19 19.87 -0.71 4.46
CA GLY A 19 19.46 0.44 5.25
C GLY A 19 18.68 0.08 6.50
N SER A 20 18.18 1.10 7.18
CA SER A 20 17.20 0.97 8.27
C SER A 20 15.78 0.77 7.71
N VAL A 21 14.81 0.50 8.58
CA VAL A 21 13.39 0.49 8.21
C VAL A 21 12.96 1.85 7.66
N ALA A 22 13.44 2.96 8.24
CA ALA A 22 13.13 4.30 7.76
C ALA A 22 13.67 4.55 6.34
N ASP A 23 14.85 3.99 6.01
CA ASP A 23 15.40 4.08 4.65
C ASP A 23 14.53 3.29 3.68
N LEU A 24 14.17 2.04 4.02
CA LEU A 24 13.24 1.23 3.23
C LEU A 24 11.93 1.99 2.96
N LEU A 25 11.29 2.57 3.98
CA LEU A 25 10.04 3.30 3.82
C LEU A 25 10.15 4.55 2.92
N ARG A 26 11.35 5.15 2.80
CA ARG A 26 11.60 6.27 1.87
C ARG A 26 11.74 5.81 0.43
N GLU A 27 12.22 4.59 0.21
CA GLU A 27 12.36 4.00 -1.12
C GLU A 27 11.03 3.50 -1.67
N ILE A 28 10.03 3.23 -0.82
CA ILE A 28 8.68 2.87 -1.26
C ILE A 28 8.02 4.10 -1.93
N PRO A 29 7.69 4.02 -3.23
CA PRO A 29 7.11 5.16 -3.94
C PRO A 29 5.86 5.70 -3.27
N TYR A 30 5.80 7.03 -3.08
CA TYR A 30 4.66 7.79 -2.53
C TYR A 30 4.22 7.46 -1.10
N PHE A 31 4.78 6.44 -0.45
CA PHE A 31 4.27 5.94 0.83
C PHE A 31 4.30 7.00 1.94
N LEU A 32 5.34 7.84 1.96
CA LEU A 32 5.51 8.91 2.95
C LEU A 32 5.04 10.29 2.47
N THR A 33 4.43 10.40 1.28
CA THR A 33 4.06 11.70 0.68
C THR A 33 3.18 12.55 1.59
N TYR A 34 2.30 11.93 2.37
CA TYR A 34 1.36 12.63 3.26
C TYR A 34 1.80 12.68 4.72
N GLY A 35 2.91 12.02 5.08
CA GLY A 35 3.40 11.89 6.45
C GLY A 35 3.61 10.44 6.88
N ILE A 36 3.94 10.25 8.15
CA ILE A 36 4.24 8.95 8.75
C ILE A 36 2.93 8.29 9.20
N PRO A 37 2.49 7.18 8.59
CA PRO A 37 1.27 6.51 9.01
C PRO A 37 1.48 5.72 10.32
N ASN A 38 0.39 5.21 10.90
CA ASN A 38 0.47 4.42 12.12
C ASN A 38 1.17 3.08 11.89
N ARG A 39 1.66 2.45 12.97
CA ARG A 39 2.38 1.17 12.91
C ARG A 39 1.62 0.04 12.20
N ARG A 40 0.28 0.00 12.28
CA ARG A 40 -0.51 -1.05 11.63
C ARG A 40 -0.42 -0.94 10.13
N VAL A 41 -0.53 0.27 9.59
CA VAL A 41 -0.38 0.55 8.16
C VAL A 41 1.04 0.21 7.70
N ILE A 42 2.07 0.63 8.45
CA ILE A 42 3.46 0.26 8.16
C ILE A 42 3.62 -1.26 8.12
N ASN A 43 3.17 -2.00 9.14
CA ASN A 43 3.24 -3.46 9.14
C ASN A 43 2.38 -4.10 8.05
N SER A 44 1.31 -3.45 7.57
CA SER A 44 0.54 -3.96 6.43
C SER A 44 1.35 -3.95 5.14
N VAL A 45 2.23 -2.97 4.99
CA VAL A 45 3.17 -2.87 3.86
C VAL A 45 4.33 -3.83 4.08
N LEU A 46 5.02 -3.77 5.22
CA LEU A 46 6.22 -4.58 5.51
C LEU A 46 6.01 -6.09 5.38
N ARG A 47 4.78 -6.58 5.59
CA ARG A 47 4.40 -7.99 5.39
C ARG A 47 4.30 -8.43 3.93
N LYS A 48 4.13 -7.50 2.99
CA LYS A 48 4.04 -7.83 1.56
C LYS A 48 5.39 -8.30 1.01
N GLY A 49 6.49 -7.71 1.49
CA GLY A 49 7.84 -7.96 0.96
C GLY A 49 8.09 -7.34 -0.41
N ILE A 50 7.09 -6.74 -1.03
CA ILE A 50 7.23 -6.04 -2.29
C ILE A 50 6.15 -4.95 -2.40
N ILE A 51 6.54 -3.83 -2.98
CA ILE A 51 5.63 -2.85 -3.56
C ILE A 51 6.12 -2.57 -4.96
N ASP A 52 5.27 -2.81 -5.95
CA ASP A 52 5.49 -2.44 -7.34
C ASP A 52 4.48 -1.34 -7.71
N SER A 53 4.99 -0.17 -8.06
CA SER A 53 4.19 0.98 -8.51
C SER A 53 4.30 1.20 -10.02
N GLY A 54 4.61 0.14 -10.77
CA GLY A 54 4.72 0.15 -12.23
C GLY A 54 5.83 1.09 -12.71
N MET A 55 5.45 2.14 -13.46
CA MET A 55 6.43 3.08 -14.03
C MET A 55 7.21 3.87 -12.98
N SER A 56 6.68 4.01 -11.76
CA SER A 56 7.37 4.68 -10.66
C SER A 56 8.42 3.80 -9.97
N GLY A 57 8.59 2.56 -10.43
CA GLY A 57 9.46 1.57 -9.82
C GLY A 57 8.80 0.91 -8.62
N GLY A 58 9.61 0.16 -7.88
CA GLY A 58 9.19 -0.59 -6.72
C GLY A 58 10.35 -0.88 -5.79
N VAL A 59 10.06 -1.60 -4.72
CA VAL A 59 11.08 -2.07 -3.78
C VAL A 59 10.67 -3.46 -3.30
N GLU A 60 11.65 -4.35 -3.17
CA GLU A 60 11.48 -5.73 -2.70
C GLU A 60 12.34 -5.97 -1.46
N TRP A 61 11.84 -6.72 -0.49
CA TRP A 61 12.47 -7.03 0.78
C TRP A 61 11.91 -8.30 1.39
N GLU A 62 12.62 -8.89 2.35
CA GLU A 62 12.11 -10.03 3.11
C GLU A 62 10.95 -9.59 4.03
N PRO A 63 9.74 -10.17 3.93
CA PRO A 63 8.59 -9.80 4.76
C PRO A 63 8.85 -9.79 6.27
N PHE A 64 8.40 -8.75 6.98
CA PHE A 64 8.53 -8.66 8.43
C PHE A 64 7.51 -7.71 9.07
N GLU A 65 7.55 -7.63 10.40
CA GLU A 65 6.80 -6.65 11.19
C GLU A 65 7.73 -5.96 12.18
N ILE A 66 7.39 -4.72 12.53
CA ILE A 66 8.03 -3.98 13.62
C ILE A 66 7.13 -3.90 14.85
N ASP A 67 7.77 -3.91 16.02
CA ASP A 67 7.11 -3.68 17.30
C ASP A 67 6.95 -2.18 17.63
N GLU A 68 6.40 -1.88 18.81
CA GLU A 68 6.15 -0.49 19.25
C GLU A 68 7.46 0.30 19.46
N ARG A 69 8.52 -0.37 19.94
CA ARG A 69 9.82 0.25 20.17
C ARG A 69 10.48 0.57 18.84
N GLU A 70 10.50 -0.39 17.93
CA GLU A 70 11.04 -0.21 16.58
C GLU A 70 10.27 0.86 15.80
N PHE A 71 8.95 0.94 15.97
CA PHE A 71 8.15 2.03 15.39
C PHE A 71 8.52 3.40 15.95
N SER A 72 8.76 3.52 17.27
CA SER A 72 9.26 4.77 17.85
C SER A 72 10.61 5.19 17.26
N ASP A 73 11.51 4.23 17.00
CA ASP A 73 12.81 4.51 16.36
C ASP A 73 12.61 5.00 14.91
N VAL A 74 11.71 4.38 14.15
CA VAL A 74 11.36 4.80 12.78
C VAL A 74 10.77 6.20 12.76
N VAL A 75 9.80 6.47 13.63
CA VAL A 75 9.16 7.78 13.76
C VAL A 75 10.19 8.87 14.06
N SER A 76 11.11 8.62 15.01
CA SER A 76 12.19 9.56 15.32
C SER A 76 13.04 9.84 14.09
N SER A 77 13.47 8.80 13.37
CA SER A 77 14.33 8.94 12.19
C SER A 77 13.64 9.66 11.02
N LEU A 78 12.33 9.46 10.83
CA LEU A 78 11.55 10.14 9.79
C LEU A 78 11.21 11.60 10.19
N SER A 79 10.95 11.84 11.48
CA SER A 79 10.66 13.19 12.00
C SER A 79 11.86 14.12 11.92
N ASP A 80 13.07 13.60 12.17
CA ASP A 80 14.32 14.35 12.00
C ASP A 80 14.54 14.81 10.55
N SER A 81 13.91 14.14 9.58
CA SER A 81 13.90 14.52 8.16
C SER A 81 12.71 15.39 7.73
N GLY A 82 11.89 15.85 8.68
CA GLY A 82 10.77 16.77 8.44
C GLY A 82 9.42 16.10 8.12
N SER A 83 9.28 14.79 8.29
CA SER A 83 7.99 14.10 8.16
C SER A 83 7.20 14.15 9.46
N GLU A 84 5.89 14.37 9.40
CA GLU A 84 5.03 14.41 10.59
C GLU A 84 4.18 13.15 10.73
N ILE A 85 3.86 12.74 11.96
CA ILE A 85 2.96 11.61 12.21
C ILE A 85 1.53 12.00 11.84
N LEU A 86 0.88 11.14 11.07
CA LEU A 86 -0.51 11.29 10.70
C LEU A 86 -1.45 10.97 11.87
N SER A 87 -2.41 11.87 12.13
CA SER A 87 -3.53 11.59 13.02
C SER A 87 -4.61 10.82 12.27
N LEU A 88 -4.48 9.49 12.26
CA LEU A 88 -5.35 8.59 11.52
C LEU A 88 -6.56 8.10 12.35
N PRO A 89 -7.76 7.95 11.76
CA PRO A 89 -8.86 7.25 12.38
C PRO A 89 -8.53 5.79 12.73
N GLN A 90 -9.21 5.23 13.73
CA GLN A 90 -8.96 3.85 14.19
C GLN A 90 -9.17 2.77 13.12
N TRP A 91 -10.01 3.04 12.12
CA TRP A 91 -10.32 2.11 11.04
C TRP A 91 -9.18 2.02 10.00
N VAL A 92 -8.25 2.99 9.96
CA VAL A 92 -7.13 2.98 9.02
C VAL A 92 -6.05 2.04 9.54
N ALA A 93 -5.98 0.84 8.97
CA ALA A 93 -5.07 -0.21 9.41
C ALA A 93 -4.19 -0.76 8.29
N THR A 94 -4.55 -0.54 7.02
CA THR A 94 -3.78 -0.97 5.85
C THR A 94 -3.36 0.20 4.96
N GLU A 95 -2.46 -0.05 4.01
CA GLU A 95 -2.14 0.89 2.93
C GLU A 95 -3.37 1.30 2.12
N ASP A 96 -4.25 0.35 1.80
CA ASP A 96 -5.50 0.63 1.07
C ASP A 96 -6.41 1.56 1.89
N ASP A 97 -6.54 1.30 3.21
CA ASP A 97 -7.31 2.18 4.09
C ASP A 97 -6.70 3.58 4.17
N LEU A 98 -5.37 3.67 4.14
CA LEU A 98 -4.66 4.94 4.15
C LEU A 98 -4.99 5.75 2.88
N LEU A 99 -4.96 5.10 1.70
CA LEU A 99 -5.36 5.73 0.44
C LEU A 99 -6.82 6.19 0.50
N VAL A 100 -7.75 5.35 0.96
CA VAL A 100 -9.15 5.74 1.13
C VAL A 100 -9.28 7.00 1.99
N TRP A 101 -8.59 7.05 3.13
CA TRP A 101 -8.63 8.20 4.03
C TRP A 101 -8.01 9.47 3.42
N ILE A 102 -6.91 9.33 2.67
CA ILE A 102 -6.28 10.44 1.94
C ILE A 102 -7.26 11.03 0.93
N TYR A 103 -7.93 10.19 0.14
CA TYR A 103 -8.91 10.65 -0.85
C TYR A 103 -10.12 11.35 -0.21
N GLU A 104 -10.56 10.89 0.96
CA GLU A 104 -11.59 11.61 1.74
C GLU A 104 -11.10 12.98 2.19
N LYS A 105 -9.90 13.05 2.78
CA LYS A 105 -9.35 14.26 3.34
C LYS A 105 -9.02 15.32 2.28
N GLU A 106 -8.35 14.93 1.21
CA GLU A 106 -7.80 15.84 0.19
C GLU A 106 -8.80 16.14 -0.93
N HIS A 107 -9.69 15.20 -1.26
CA HIS A 107 -10.59 15.32 -2.40
C HIS A 107 -12.09 15.25 -2.03
N GLY A 108 -12.43 14.95 -0.77
CA GLY A 108 -13.81 14.83 -0.34
C GLY A 108 -14.52 13.59 -0.89
N VAL A 109 -13.77 12.55 -1.26
CA VAL A 109 -14.34 11.26 -1.68
C VAL A 109 -14.90 10.55 -0.43
N PRO A 110 -16.19 10.17 -0.39
CA PRO A 110 -16.77 9.50 0.78
C PRO A 110 -16.01 8.22 1.15
N ALA A 111 -15.37 8.17 2.31
CA ALA A 111 -14.50 7.04 2.68
C ALA A 111 -15.26 5.73 2.82
N LYS A 112 -16.52 5.76 3.26
CA LYS A 112 -17.31 4.55 3.48
C LYS A 112 -17.57 3.82 2.17
N GLU A 113 -18.10 4.52 1.17
CA GLU A 113 -18.40 3.97 -0.15
C GLU A 113 -17.11 3.64 -0.91
N HIS A 114 -16.08 4.48 -0.83
CA HIS A 114 -14.76 4.19 -1.39
C HIS A 114 -14.21 2.88 -0.83
N LYS A 115 -14.20 2.73 0.51
CA LYS A 115 -13.72 1.51 1.15
C LYS A 115 -14.49 0.27 0.73
N GLN A 116 -15.80 0.36 0.58
CA GLN A 116 -16.62 -0.77 0.13
C GLN A 116 -16.23 -1.26 -1.27
N LEU A 117 -15.96 -0.32 -2.20
CA LEU A 117 -15.53 -0.65 -3.55
C LEU A 117 -14.09 -1.19 -3.56
N GLN A 118 -13.19 -0.57 -2.80
CA GLN A 118 -11.81 -1.04 -2.64
C GLN A 118 -11.74 -2.45 -2.04
N ASP A 119 -12.52 -2.72 -1.00
CA ASP A 119 -12.61 -4.04 -0.36
C ASP A 119 -13.18 -5.09 -1.33
N ALA A 120 -14.10 -4.71 -2.23
CA ALA A 120 -14.62 -5.61 -3.27
C ALA A 120 -13.51 -6.03 -4.24
N CYS A 121 -12.77 -5.07 -4.82
CA CYS A 121 -11.64 -5.35 -5.71
C CYS A 121 -10.62 -6.28 -5.03
N ARG A 122 -10.24 -5.97 -3.78
CA ARG A 122 -9.27 -6.76 -3.01
C ARG A 122 -9.73 -8.19 -2.74
N ASN A 123 -11.02 -8.38 -2.44
CA ASN A 123 -11.55 -9.72 -2.20
C ASN A 123 -11.52 -10.56 -3.48
N THR A 124 -11.87 -9.97 -4.63
CA THR A 124 -11.80 -10.67 -5.92
C THR A 124 -10.35 -10.98 -6.30
N GLU A 125 -9.40 -10.08 -6.07
CA GLU A 125 -7.97 -10.34 -6.27
C GLU A 125 -7.47 -11.53 -5.41
N PHE A 126 -7.85 -11.57 -4.13
CA PHE A 126 -7.53 -12.71 -3.26
C PHE A 126 -8.17 -14.02 -3.75
N GLU A 127 -9.40 -13.96 -4.28
CA GLU A 127 -10.06 -15.12 -4.89
C GLU A 127 -9.32 -15.61 -6.14
N ILE A 128 -8.84 -14.70 -7.00
CA ILE A 128 -8.04 -15.01 -8.19
C ILE A 128 -6.80 -15.79 -7.78
N SER A 129 -5.96 -15.24 -6.89
CA SER A 129 -4.71 -15.90 -6.47
C SER A 129 -4.96 -17.30 -5.89
N ARG A 130 -6.04 -17.46 -5.11
CA ARG A 130 -6.40 -18.76 -4.51
C ARG A 130 -6.82 -19.80 -5.56
N VAL A 131 -7.48 -19.38 -6.64
CA VAL A 131 -7.98 -20.27 -7.70
C VAL A 131 -6.89 -20.57 -8.73
N GLU A 132 -6.01 -19.63 -9.02
CA GLU A 132 -4.83 -19.84 -9.87
C GLU A 132 -3.96 -21.00 -9.33
N ASP A 133 -3.76 -21.06 -8.01
CA ASP A 133 -3.06 -22.16 -7.34
C ASP A 133 -3.72 -23.54 -7.54
N GLN A 134 -5.00 -23.59 -7.96
CA GLN A 134 -5.79 -24.80 -8.16
C GLN A 134 -5.90 -25.19 -9.65
N GLY A 135 -5.48 -24.33 -10.58
CA GLY A 135 -5.51 -24.58 -12.03
C GLY A 135 -6.90 -24.59 -12.65
N GLU A 136 -7.85 -23.84 -12.09
CA GLU A 136 -9.22 -23.72 -12.63
C GLU A 136 -9.34 -22.53 -13.60
N ASP A 137 -8.72 -22.65 -14.79
CA ASP A 137 -8.53 -21.53 -15.75
C ASP A 137 -9.83 -20.78 -16.12
N GLU A 138 -10.95 -21.48 -16.35
CA GLU A 138 -12.24 -20.83 -16.67
C GLU A 138 -12.78 -19.99 -15.50
N LEU A 139 -12.56 -20.43 -14.27
CA LEU A 139 -12.96 -19.69 -13.08
C LEU A 139 -12.06 -18.46 -12.91
N VAL A 140 -10.75 -18.59 -13.13
CA VAL A 140 -9.79 -17.47 -13.12
C VAL A 140 -10.20 -16.40 -14.12
N GLU A 141 -10.54 -16.76 -15.36
CA GLU A 141 -10.99 -15.81 -16.38
C GLU A 141 -12.25 -15.05 -15.92
N SER A 142 -13.24 -15.76 -15.37
CA SER A 142 -14.46 -15.13 -14.87
C SER A 142 -14.21 -14.16 -13.71
N LEU A 143 -13.26 -14.49 -12.82
CA LEU A 143 -12.86 -13.64 -11.70
C LEU A 143 -12.10 -12.40 -12.17
N HIS A 144 -11.25 -12.51 -13.20
CA HIS A 144 -10.61 -11.35 -13.80
C HIS A 144 -11.62 -10.37 -14.42
N LEU A 145 -12.64 -10.88 -15.13
CA LEU A 145 -13.70 -10.03 -15.67
C LEU A 145 -14.46 -9.29 -14.55
N ARG A 146 -14.77 -9.99 -13.46
CA ARG A 146 -15.38 -9.37 -12.28
C ARG A 146 -14.47 -8.31 -11.65
N TYR A 147 -13.17 -8.58 -11.52
CA TYR A 147 -12.21 -7.63 -10.99
C TYR A 147 -12.13 -6.35 -11.85
N ILE A 148 -12.19 -6.50 -13.18
CA ILE A 148 -12.24 -5.37 -14.11
C ILE A 148 -13.51 -4.53 -13.87
N ASP A 149 -14.68 -5.16 -13.74
CA ASP A 149 -15.94 -4.46 -13.49
C ASP A 149 -15.93 -3.71 -12.14
N GLU A 150 -15.45 -4.37 -11.08
CA GLU A 150 -15.32 -3.76 -9.75
C GLU A 150 -14.32 -2.60 -9.75
N SER A 151 -13.18 -2.75 -10.44
CA SER A 151 -12.16 -1.71 -10.59
C SER A 151 -12.70 -0.52 -11.39
N ASN A 152 -13.47 -0.75 -12.45
CA ASN A 152 -14.12 0.31 -13.20
C ASN A 152 -15.11 1.09 -12.33
N ALA A 153 -15.93 0.39 -11.53
CA ALA A 153 -16.87 1.04 -10.61
C ALA A 153 -16.14 1.89 -9.55
N LEU A 154 -15.01 1.42 -9.03
CA LEU A 154 -14.15 2.16 -8.11
C LEU A 154 -13.60 3.44 -8.76
N VAL A 155 -13.02 3.33 -9.96
CA VAL A 155 -12.47 4.48 -10.69
C VAL A 155 -13.55 5.50 -11.02
N GLU A 156 -14.69 5.07 -11.56
CA GLU A 156 -15.83 5.95 -11.85
C GLU A 156 -16.33 6.68 -10.61
N PHE A 157 -16.37 5.97 -9.46
CA PHE A 157 -16.74 6.57 -8.19
C PHE A 157 -15.73 7.63 -7.75
N ILE A 158 -14.43 7.35 -7.78
CA ILE A 158 -13.39 8.32 -7.43
C ILE A 158 -13.44 9.53 -8.36
N ASP A 159 -13.47 9.32 -9.68
CA ASP A 159 -13.49 10.39 -10.69
C ASP A 159 -14.69 11.32 -10.55
N LYS A 160 -15.86 10.78 -10.16
CA LYS A 160 -17.06 11.60 -9.90
C LYS A 160 -16.86 12.58 -8.74
N HIS A 161 -16.04 12.21 -7.76
CA HIS A 161 -15.81 13.00 -6.56
C HIS A 161 -14.55 13.87 -6.65
N MET A 162 -13.56 13.48 -7.45
CA MET A 162 -12.39 14.29 -7.73
C MET A 162 -12.77 15.54 -8.53
N LYS A 163 -12.70 16.70 -7.89
CA LYS A 163 -12.83 17.99 -8.58
C LYS A 163 -11.59 18.24 -9.43
N ARG A 164 -11.78 18.50 -10.73
CA ARG A 164 -10.75 19.10 -11.59
C ARG A 164 -10.55 20.58 -11.24
#